data_AF-A0A6I4ZVP7-F1
#
_entry.id   AF-A0A6I4ZVP7-F1
#
_cell.length_a   1.000
_cell.length_b   1.000
_cell.length_c   1.000
_cell.angle_alpha   90.00
_cell.angle_beta   90.00
_cell.angle_gamma   90.00
#
_symmetry.space_group_name_H-M   'P 1'
#
loop_
_entity.id
_entity.type
_entity.pdbx_description
1 polymer ?
#
loop_
_entity_poly.entity_id
_entity_poly.type
_entity_poly.pdbx_seq_one_letter_code
_entity_poly.pdbx_strand_id
1 'polypeptide(L)' 'MNHSILELNEMVEIVYLAHNGTFTKRKIKISSWNDQYVFAYCFLRKQMRTFVKENILAVHPATLYH' A
#
# COMPACT_ATOMS: atom_id res chain seq x y z
N MET A 1 13.04 -8.23 -16.11
CA MET A 1 12.32 -7.04 -15.62
C MET A 1 12.30 -7.11 -14.11
N ASN A 2 13.16 -6.34 -13.43
CA ASN A 2 13.16 -6.26 -11.96
C ASN A 2 11.99 -5.35 -11.55
N HIS A 3 10.84 -5.94 -11.21
CA HIS A 3 9.69 -5.19 -10.70
C HIS A 3 9.89 -4.87 -9.22
N SER A 4 10.63 -3.81 -8.93
CA SER A 4 10.63 -3.18 -7.60
C SER A 4 9.31 -2.41 -7.46
N ILE A 5 8.27 -3.06 -6.92
CA ILE A 5 6.89 -2.52 -6.86
C ILE A 5 6.72 -1.43 -5.76
N LEU A 6 7.76 -1.19 -4.96
CA LEU A 6 7.69 -0.28 -3.82
C LEU A 6 8.88 0.69 -3.87
N GLU A 7 8.62 1.95 -4.22
CA GLU A 7 9.58 3.03 -4.07
C GLU A 7 9.18 3.98 -2.93
N LEU A 8 10.18 4.64 -2.34
CA LEU A 8 9.95 5.62 -1.28
C LEU A 8 9.18 6.82 -1.83
N ASN A 9 8.20 7.34 -1.07
CA ASN A 9 7.29 8.42 -1.47
C ASN A 9 6.33 8.10 -2.62
N GLU A 10 6.33 6.87 -3.13
CA GLU A 10 5.40 6.45 -4.17
C GLU A 10 3.96 6.39 -3.62
N MET A 11 3.02 6.86 -4.43
CA MET A 11 1.60 6.64 -4.18
C MET A 11 1.13 5.41 -4.95
N VAL A 12 0.54 4.48 -4.24
CA VAL A 12 0.01 3.24 -4.83
C VAL A 12 -1.42 2.99 -4.35
N GLU A 13 -2.18 2.29 -5.18
CA GLU A 13 -3.44 1.69 -4.78
C GLU A 13 -3.23 0.20 -4.49
N ILE A 14 -3.73 -0.26 -3.36
CA ILE A 14 -3.64 -1.65 -2.93
C ILE A 14 -5.01 -2.28 -2.75
N VAL A 15 -5.11 -3.58 -3.02
CA VAL A 15 -6.19 -4.43 -2.52
C VAL A 15 -5.70 -5.07 -1.23
N TYR A 16 -6.31 -4.71 -0.10
CA TYR A 16 -5.88 -5.11 1.24
C TYR A 16 -6.92 -5.99 1.93
N LEU A 17 -6.49 -7.16 2.40
CA LEU A 17 -7.26 -8.07 3.24
C LEU A 17 -7.14 -7.65 4.71
N ALA A 18 -8.25 -7.17 5.29
CA ALA A 18 -8.30 -6.88 6.72
C ALA A 18 -8.45 -8.17 7.55
N HIS A 19 -8.07 -8.09 8.83
CA HIS A 19 -8.15 -9.23 9.76
C HIS A 19 -9.55 -9.84 9.89
N ASN A 20 -10.60 -9.05 9.67
CA ASN A 20 -12.00 -9.52 9.67
C ASN A 20 -12.43 -10.16 8.34
N GLY A 21 -11.49 -10.47 7.43
CA GLY A 21 -11.77 -11.07 6.12
C GLY A 21 -12.26 -10.08 5.06
N THR A 22 -12.40 -8.78 5.38
CA THR A 22 -12.90 -7.80 4.42
C THR A 22 -11.81 -7.32 3.46
N PHE A 23 -12.07 -7.39 2.15
CA PHE A 23 -11.22 -6.76 1.14
C PHE A 23 -11.52 -5.26 1.03
N THR A 24 -10.47 -4.46 0.96
CA THR A 24 -10.58 -3.00 0.81
C THR A 24 -9.63 -2.50 -0.26
N LYS A 25 -10.08 -1.57 -1.11
CA LYS A 25 -9.18 -0.78 -1.96
C LYS A 25 -8.65 0.41 -1.16
N ARG A 26 -7.33 0.60 -1.13
CA ARG A 26 -6.70 1.68 -0.36
C ARG A 26 -5.66 2.39 -1.21
N LYS A 27 -5.80 3.70 -1.35
CA LYS A 27 -4.70 4.56 -1.78
C LYS A 27 -3.78 4.82 -0.58
N ILE A 28 -2.48 4.59 -0.75
CA ILE A 28 -1.47 4.79 0.29
C ILE A 28 -0.26 5.53 -0.28
N LYS A 29 0.42 6.32 0.54
CA LYS A 29 1.74 6.90 0.23
C LYS A 29 2.80 6.20 1.05
N ILE A 30 3.72 5.49 0.40
CA ILE A 30 4.75 4.69 1.04
C ILE A 30 5.77 5.60 1.72
N SER A 31 6.00 5.39 3.01
CA SER A 31 7.00 6.11 3.81
C SER A 31 8.24 5.25 4.08
N SER A 32 8.10 3.95 4.23
CA SER A 32 9.20 2.98 4.33
C SER A 32 8.63 1.56 4.28
N TRP A 33 9.49 0.55 4.17
CA TRP A 33 9.11 -0.84 4.28
C TRP A 33 10.28 -1.66 4.85
N ASN A 34 9.97 -2.82 5.43
CA ASN A 34 10.93 -3.86 5.73
C ASN A 34 10.43 -5.17 5.10
N ASP A 35 10.96 -6.33 5.47
CA ASP A 35 10.60 -7.60 4.84
C ASP A 35 9.11 -7.96 5.02
N GLN A 36 8.51 -7.62 6.17
CA GLN A 36 7.15 -8.03 6.53
C GLN A 36 6.11 -6.91 6.36
N TYR A 37 6.52 -5.65 6.50
CA TYR A 37 5.61 -4.53 6.65
C TYR A 37 5.89 -3.40 5.66
N VAL A 38 4.83 -2.70 5.28
CA VAL A 38 4.85 -1.40 4.61
C VAL A 38 4.31 -0.35 5.57
N PHE A 39 5.10 0.70 5.82
CA PHE A 39 4.69 1.86 6.59
C PHE A 39 4.25 2.96 5.62
N ALA A 40 2.98 3.35 5.68
CA ALA A 40 2.41 4.26 4.71
C ALA A 40 1.31 5.13 5.28
N TYR A 41 1.17 6.33 4.71
CA TYR A 41 0.00 7.17 4.98
C TYR A 41 -1.21 6.59 4.24
N CYS A 42 -2.29 6.29 4.96
CA CYS A 42 -3.52 5.75 4.39
C CYS A 42 -4.53 6.87 4.14
N PHE A 43 -4.84 7.18 2.89
CA PHE A 43 -5.75 8.28 2.54
C PHE A 43 -7.19 8.03 2.99
N LEU A 44 -7.64 6.77 3.00
CA LEU A 44 -8.98 6.40 3.51
C LEU A 44 -9.14 6.72 5.01
N ARG A 45 -8.08 6.55 5.80
CA ARG A 45 -8.11 6.76 7.26
C ARG A 45 -7.47 8.08 7.70
N LYS A 46 -6.83 8.79 6.78
CA LYS A 46 -6.09 10.05 7.00
C LYS A 46 -5.02 9.97 8.10
N GLN A 47 -4.33 8.82 8.20
CA GLN A 47 -3.30 8.57 9.23
C GLN A 47 -2.19 7.63 8.73
N MET A 48 -1.04 7.64 9.40
CA MET A 48 0.02 6.64 9.20
C MET A 48 -0.45 5.25 9.68
N ARG A 49 -0.18 4.21 8.90
CA ARG A 49 -0.51 2.83 9.24
C ARG A 49 0.57 1.86 8.78
N THR A 50 0.66 0.75 9.50
CA THR A 50 1.46 -0.42 9.14
C THR A 50 0.56 -1.40 8.39
N PHE A 51 1.03 -1.88 7.24
CA PHE A 51 0.37 -2.87 6.41
C PHE A 51 1.25 -4.11 6.33
N VAL A 52 0.72 -5.28 6.71
CA VAL A 52 1.37 -6.58 6.49
C VAL A 52 1.40 -6.86 4.99
N LYS A 53 2.57 -7.18 4.44
CA LYS A 53 2.73 -7.43 2.99
C LYS A 53 1.89 -8.61 2.50
N GLU A 54 1.81 -9.68 3.29
CA GLU A 54 1.01 -10.88 2.97
C GLU A 54 -0.48 -10.56 2.80
N ASN A 55 -0.96 -9.47 3.42
CA ASN A 55 -2.34 -9.01 3.28
C ASN A 55 -2.54 -8.03 2.11
N ILE A 56 -1.49 -7.66 1.39
CA ILE A 56 -1.55 -6.85 0.17
C ILE A 56 -1.67 -7.82 -1.01
N LEU A 57 -2.87 -7.95 -1.54
CA LEU A 57 -3.20 -8.94 -2.57
C LEU A 57 -2.96 -8.43 -4.01
N ALA A 58 -2.91 -7.11 -4.18
CA ALA A 58 -2.57 -6.46 -5.42
C ALA A 58 -2.02 -5.06 -5.13
N VAL A 59 -1.12 -4.58 -6.01
CA VAL A 59 -0.57 -3.23 -5.98
C VAL A 59 -0.64 -2.65 -7.39
N HIS A 60 -1.10 -1.41 -7.51
CA HIS A 60 -1.14 -0.65 -8.75
C HIS A 60 -0.56 0.74 -8.52
N PRO A 61 0.34 1.24 -9.38
CA PRO A 61 0.83 2.62 -9.30
C PRO A 61 -0.35 3.59 -9.33
N ALA A 62 -0.40 4.56 -8.41
CA ALA A 62 -1.41 5.61 -8.48
C ALA A 62 -0.91 6.66 -9.48
N THR A 63 -0.98 6.36 -10.78
CA THR A 63 -0.58 7.31 -11.83
C THR A 63 -1.40 8.58 -11.68
N LEU A 64 -0.73 9.72 -11.50
CA LEU A 64 -1.34 11.04 -11.64
C LEU A 64 -1.70 11.20 -13.12
N TYR A 65 -2.98 11.02 -13.47
CA TYR A 65 -3.51 11.53 -14.73
C TYR A 65 -3.26 13.04 -14.72
N HIS A 66 -2.32 13.48 -15.56
CA HIS A 66 -2.19 14.87 -15.96
C HIS A 66 -3.27 15.18 -17.01
#